data_AF-A0A957UES6-F1
#
_entry.id   AF-A0A957UES6-F1
#
_cell.length_a   1.000
_cell.length_b   1.000
_cell.length_c   1.000
_cell.angle_alpha   90.00
_cell.angle_beta   90.00
_cell.angle_gamma   90.00
#
_symmetry.space_group_name_H-M   'P 1'
#
loop_
_entity.id
_entity.type
_entity.pdbx_description
1 polymer ?
#
loop_
_entity_poly.entity_id
_entity_poly.type
_entity_poly.pdbx_seq_one_letter_code
_entity_poly.pdbx_strand_id
1 'polypeptide(L)'
;GRQIAFERASHLFVRAMADATERKLVTANMQGAPLWSPTGNQIAFGSLSNSLHVARVDGLGSINLTGVAHTSPVTPLLWSPDGRYVLYRALAEG
;
A
#
# COMPACT_ATOMS: atom_id res chain seq x y z
N GLY A 1 -4.58 15.41 -6.66
CA GLY A 1 -5.04 14.62 -5.51
C GLY A 1 -5.10 15.50 -4.28
N ARG A 2 -6.00 15.25 -3.31
CA ARG A 2 -6.14 16.05 -2.07
C ARG A 2 -5.40 15.47 -0.87
N GLN A 3 -4.76 14.32 -1.06
CA GLN A 3 -4.09 13.56 0.00
C GLN A 3 -2.77 13.00 -0.56
N ILE A 4 -1.80 12.80 0.33
CA ILE A 4 -0.56 12.06 0.07
C ILE A 4 -0.52 10.82 0.97
N ALA A 5 0.08 9.73 0.50
CA ALA A 5 0.38 8.56 1.32
C ALA A 5 1.88 8.40 1.43
N PHE A 6 2.35 8.01 2.62
CA PHE A 6 3.76 7.79 2.87
C PHE A 6 3.95 6.76 3.98
N GLU A 7 5.12 6.14 3.95
CA GLU A 7 5.59 5.25 5.00
C GLU A 7 6.31 6.08 6.06
N ARG A 8 6.09 5.75 7.34
CA ARG A 8 6.87 6.27 8.48
C ARG A 8 6.94 5.21 9.56
N ALA A 9 8.14 4.73 9.89
CA ALA A 9 8.38 3.68 10.88
C ALA A 9 7.53 2.41 10.64
N SER A 10 7.49 1.96 9.39
CA SER A 10 6.72 0.81 8.89
C SER A 10 5.19 0.94 9.06
N HIS A 11 4.71 2.15 9.34
CA HIS A 11 3.30 2.50 9.31
C HIS A 11 2.94 3.18 7.99
N LEU A 12 1.75 2.88 7.48
CA LEU A 12 1.15 3.65 6.38
C LEU A 12 0.42 4.86 6.96
N PHE A 13 0.82 6.05 6.54
CA PHE A 13 0.12 7.30 6.85
C PHE A 13 -0.49 7.91 5.60
N VAL A 14 -1.58 8.64 5.82
CA VAL A 14 -2.18 9.51 4.81
C VAL A 14 -2.31 10.91 5.40
N ARG A 15 -1.90 11.91 4.63
CA ARG A 15 -2.02 13.32 5.00
C ARG A 15 -2.89 14.07 4.01
N ALA A 16 -3.88 14.80 4.52
CA ALA A 16 -4.66 15.74 3.74
C ALA A 16 -3.81 16.99 3.43
N MET A 17 -3.83 17.46 2.19
CA MET A 17 -3.02 18.61 1.78
C MET A 17 -3.66 19.95 2.15
N ALA A 18 -4.97 19.97 2.40
CA ALA A 18 -5.72 21.20 2.68
C ALA A 18 -5.41 21.76 4.08
N ASP A 19 -5.26 20.88 5.07
CA ASP A 19 -5.16 21.22 6.49
C ASP A 19 -3.98 20.51 7.19
N ALA A 20 -3.16 19.77 6.44
CA ALA A 20 -2.06 18.95 6.93
C ALA A 20 -2.48 17.85 7.95
N THR A 21 -3.78 17.53 8.06
CA THR A 21 -4.25 16.48 8.97
C THR A 21 -3.69 15.14 8.54
N GLU A 22 -3.01 14.45 9.48
CA GLU A 22 -2.44 13.12 9.27
C GLU A 22 -3.27 12.05 9.97
N ARG A 23 -3.34 10.88 9.35
CA ARG A 23 -3.92 9.69 9.96
C ARG A 23 -3.13 8.45 9.59
N LYS A 24 -3.02 7.54 10.56
CA LYS A 24 -2.41 6.22 10.38
C LYS A 24 -3.45 5.25 9.84
N LEU A 25 -3.13 4.53 8.78
CA LEU A 25 -3.99 3.50 8.18
C LEU A 25 -3.53 2.07 8.48
N VAL A 26 -2.22 1.83 8.50
CA VAL A 26 -1.64 0.50 8.76
C VAL A 26 -0.60 0.62 9.86
N THR A 27 -0.60 -0.33 10.80
CA THR A 27 0.35 -0.35 11.91
C THR A 27 1.48 -1.36 11.65
N ALA A 28 2.73 -0.90 11.58
CA ALA A 28 3.95 -1.72 11.66
C ALA A 28 3.96 -2.96 10.75
N ASN A 29 3.52 -2.82 9.50
CA ASN A 29 3.42 -3.93 8.56
C ASN A 29 3.71 -3.49 7.13
N MET A 30 4.42 -2.37 6.93
CA MET A 30 4.68 -1.83 5.61
C MET A 30 6.18 -1.69 5.36
N GLN A 31 6.58 -1.98 4.12
CA GLN A 31 7.89 -1.66 3.57
C GLN A 31 7.75 -1.03 2.18
N GLY A 32 8.71 -0.16 1.84
CA GLY A 32 8.77 0.50 0.53
C GLY A 32 7.73 1.61 0.36
N ALA A 33 7.53 2.05 -0.88
CA ALA A 33 6.63 3.14 -1.21
C ALA A 33 5.18 2.65 -1.41
N PRO A 34 4.16 3.36 -0.89
CA PRO A 34 2.78 3.05 -1.16
C PRO A 34 2.36 3.54 -2.56
N LEU A 35 1.33 2.92 -3.11
CA LEU A 35 0.78 3.28 -4.42
C LEU A 35 -0.74 3.46 -4.35
N TRP A 36 -1.22 4.66 -4.66
CA TRP A 36 -2.65 4.97 -4.71
C TRP A 36 -3.34 4.29 -5.88
N SER A 37 -4.54 3.75 -5.62
CA SER A 37 -5.49 3.38 -6.66
C SER A 37 -5.96 4.61 -7.46
N PRO A 38 -6.32 4.48 -8.75
CA PRO A 38 -6.82 5.59 -9.55
C PRO A 38 -8.13 6.18 -9.00
N THR A 39 -8.93 5.34 -8.32
CA THR A 39 -10.17 5.71 -7.64
C THR A 39 -9.93 6.44 -6.31
N GLY A 40 -8.71 6.42 -5.77
CA GLY A 40 -8.33 7.15 -4.56
C GLY A 40 -8.90 6.58 -3.25
N ASN A 41 -9.56 5.42 -3.28
CA ASN A 41 -10.15 4.77 -2.10
C ASN A 41 -9.30 3.62 -1.53
N GLN A 42 -8.24 3.24 -2.23
CA GLN A 42 -7.33 2.16 -1.86
C GLN A 42 -5.87 2.53 -2.06
N ILE A 43 -4.99 1.93 -1.27
CA ILE A 43 -3.53 2.09 -1.35
C ILE A 43 -2.88 0.70 -1.32
N ALA A 44 -2.11 0.37 -2.34
CA ALA A 44 -1.28 -0.84 -2.38
C ALA A 44 0.07 -0.59 -1.70
N PHE A 45 0.58 -1.59 -0.99
CA PHE A 45 1.90 -1.54 -0.36
C PHE A 45 2.48 -2.95 -0.19
N GLY A 46 3.80 -3.05 -0.11
CA GLY A 46 4.47 -4.29 0.30
C GLY A 46 4.48 -4.42 1.81
N SER A 47 4.21 -5.62 2.34
CA SER A 47 4.29 -5.89 3.77
C SER A 47 5.69 -6.31 4.20
N LEU A 48 5.99 -6.20 5.49
CA LEU A 48 7.23 -6.75 6.09
C LEU A 48 7.32 -8.28 5.96
N SER A 49 6.18 -8.94 5.77
CA SER A 49 6.08 -10.38 5.47
C SER A 49 6.19 -10.70 3.98
N ASN A 50 6.76 -9.80 3.17
CA ASN A 50 6.96 -9.97 1.73
C ASN A 50 5.68 -10.35 0.97
N SER A 51 4.54 -9.78 1.36
CA SER A 51 3.25 -9.98 0.69
C SER A 51 2.77 -8.65 0.09
N LEU A 52 1.92 -8.70 -0.93
CA LEU A 52 1.23 -7.51 -1.41
C LEU A 52 -0.01 -7.28 -0.57
N HIS A 53 -0.19 -6.07 -0.04
CA HIS A 53 -1.39 -5.68 0.68
C HIS A 53 -2.07 -4.48 0.03
N VAL A 54 -3.38 -4.37 0.26
CA VAL A 54 -4.18 -3.19 -0.07
C VAL A 54 -4.90 -2.70 1.17
N ALA A 55 -4.63 -1.45 1.56
CA ALA A 55 -5.35 -0.76 2.62
C ALA A 55 -6.51 0.05 2.05
N ARG A 56 -7.66 0.01 2.75
CA ARG A 56 -8.75 0.93 2.46
C ARG A 56 -8.47 2.28 3.09
N VAL A 57 -8.74 3.32 2.32
CA VAL A 57 -8.54 4.71 2.74
C VAL A 57 -9.58 5.10 3.80
N ASP A 58 -10.69 4.39 3.99
CA ASP A 58 -11.61 4.64 5.11
C ASP A 58 -11.08 4.13 6.47
N GLY A 59 -9.94 3.43 6.50
CA GLY A 59 -9.37 2.88 7.73
C GLY A 59 -10.01 1.57 8.18
N LEU A 60 -10.89 0.95 7.37
CA LEU A 60 -11.51 -0.36 7.65
C LEU A 60 -10.53 -1.54 7.50
N GLY A 61 -9.23 -1.28 7.52
CA GLY A 61 -8.16 -2.28 7.49
C GLY A 61 -7.52 -2.47 6.11
N SER A 62 -6.72 -3.54 6.03
CA SER A 62 -6.00 -3.94 4.82
C SER A 62 -6.15 -5.43 4.56
N ILE A 63 -6.15 -5.82 3.29
CA ILE A 63 -6.20 -7.23 2.86
C ILE A 63 -4.86 -7.66 2.26
N ASN A 64 -4.47 -8.91 2.51
CA ASN A 64 -3.36 -9.55 1.79
C ASN A 64 -3.88 -10.01 0.42
N LEU A 65 -3.32 -9.48 -0.67
CA LEU A 65 -3.70 -9.82 -2.04
C LEU A 65 -2.99 -11.05 -2.58
N THR A 66 -1.74 -11.31 -2.17
CA THR A 66 -1.00 -12.49 -2.65
C THR A 66 -1.45 -13.76 -1.95
N GLY A 67 -1.98 -13.66 -0.73
CA GLY A 67 -2.37 -14.81 0.11
C GLY A 67 -1.18 -15.66 0.60
N VAL A 68 0.01 -15.41 0.06
CA VAL A 68 1.27 -16.05 0.40
C VAL A 68 2.37 -15.00 0.54
N ALA A 69 3.37 -15.33 1.36
CA ALA A 69 4.61 -14.57 1.46
C ALA A 69 5.56 -14.96 0.34
N HIS A 70 6.17 -13.97 -0.31
CA HIS A 70 7.26 -14.17 -1.25
C HIS A 70 8.60 -14.29 -0.49
N THR A 71 9.61 -14.87 -1.14
CA THR A 71 10.97 -14.97 -0.59
C THR A 71 11.69 -13.62 -0.53
N SER A 72 11.28 -12.66 -1.35
CA SER A 72 11.87 -11.32 -1.42
C SER A 72 10.82 -10.22 -1.30
N PRO A 73 11.23 -8.98 -0.96
CA PRO A 73 10.32 -7.85 -0.83
C PRO A 73 9.43 -7.63 -2.06
N VAL A 74 8.15 -7.36 -1.80
CA VAL A 74 7.14 -7.06 -2.81
C VAL A 74 7.03 -5.55 -2.98
N THR A 75 7.05 -5.08 -4.23
CA THR A 75 6.85 -3.66 -4.57
C THR A 75 5.68 -3.50 -5.55
N PRO A 76 4.59 -2.79 -5.20
CA PRO A 76 3.56 -2.41 -6.16
C PRO A 76 4.10 -1.39 -7.16
N LEU A 77 3.72 -1.53 -8.43
CA LEU A 77 4.24 -0.71 -9.53
C LEU A 77 3.17 0.17 -10.18
N LEU A 78 2.02 -0.42 -10.53
CA LEU A 78 0.89 0.30 -11.11
C LEU A 78 -0.43 -0.38 -10.79
N TRP A 79 -1.49 0.41 -10.74
CA TRP A 79 -2.86 -0.07 -10.75
C TRP A 79 -3.39 -0.13 -12.18
N SER A 80 -4.28 -1.07 -12.46
CA SER A 80 -5.11 -0.97 -13.66
C SER A 80 -5.97 0.30 -13.59
N PRO A 81 -6.32 0.92 -14.73
CA PRO A 81 -7.12 2.16 -14.75
C PRO A 81 -8.48 2.03 -14.05
N ASP A 82 -9.07 0.83 -14.08
CA ASP A 82 -10.33 0.50 -13.40
C ASP A 82 -10.16 0.18 -11.90
N GLY A 83 -8.92 0.17 -11.38
CA GLY A 83 -8.60 -0.07 -9.98
C GLY A 83 -8.77 -1.53 -9.52
N ARG A 84 -8.98 -2.48 -10.45
CA ARG A 84 -9.22 -3.89 -10.10
C ARG A 84 -7.96 -4.72 -9.90
N TYR A 85 -6.86 -4.31 -10.51
CA TYR A 85 -5.61 -5.06 -10.51
C TYR A 85 -4.43 -4.19 -10.09
N VAL A 86 -3.42 -4.84 -9.50
CA VAL A 86 -2.14 -4.23 -9.13
C VAL A 86 -1.04 -5.03 -9.80
N LEU A 87 -0.24 -4.40 -10.66
CA LEU A 87 1.03 -4.97 -11.06
C LEU A 87 2.02 -4.78 -9.92
N TYR A 88 2.73 -5.83 -9.58
CA TYR A 88 3.77 -5.78 -8.57
C TYR A 88 5.00 -6.57 -9.03
N ARG A 89 6.12 -6.29 -8.40
CA ARG A 89 7.36 -7.05 -8.54
C ARG A 89 7.65 -7.77 -7.24
N ALA A 90 7.96 -9.06 -7.34
CA ALA A 90 8.64 -9.84 -6.32
C ALA A 90 9.90 -10.42 -6.99
N LEU A 91 11.07 -10.23 -6.40
CA LEU A 91 12.25 -10.92 -6.89
C LEU A 91 12.08 -12.41 -6.56
N ALA A 92 12.29 -13.27 -7.55
CA ALA A 92 12.49 -14.69 -7.28
C ALA A 92 13.98 -14.87 -7.02
N GLU A 93 14.33 -15.47 -5.88
CA GLU A 93 15.64 -16.09 -5.76
C GLU A 93 15.52 -17.47 -6.41
N GLY A 94 16.41 -17.74 -7.38
CA GLY A 94 16.44 -18.98 -8.15
C GLY A 94 17.06 -20.13 -7.39
#